data_AF-A0A2Z7BU21-F1
#
_entry.id   AF-A0A2Z7BU21-F1
#
_cell.length_a   1.000
_cell.length_b   1.000
_cell.length_c   1.000
_cell.angle_alpha   90.00
_cell.angle_beta   90.00
_cell.angle_gamma   90.00
#
_symmetry.space_group_name_H-M   'P 1'
#
loop_
_entity.id
_entity.type
_entity.pdbx_description
1 polymer ?
#
loop_
_entity_poly.entity_id
_entity_poly.type
_entity_poly.pdbx_seq_one_letter_code
_entity_poly.pdbx_strand_id
1 'polypeptide(L)'
;MDEPVTTLKGEMPTCIKAVLDESQDVMPAKLPRNLPPRREVDHMIELEPGAKPPSMAPYRMAPPELEELRKQLTELLDTGRIRPSKAPYGALVLFQKKQDGSLKMCVDYRVLTR
;
A
#
# COMPACT_ATOMS: atom_id res chain seq x y z
N MET A 1 -7.69 -9.97 -11.96
CA MET A 1 -7.69 -9.79 -13.42
C MET A 1 -7.06 -8.45 -13.69
N ASP A 2 -5.76 -8.43 -13.98
CA ASP A 2 -5.12 -7.24 -14.53
C ASP A 2 -5.70 -7.08 -15.94
N GLU A 3 -6.65 -6.17 -16.11
CA GLU A 3 -7.08 -5.71 -17.43
C GLU A 3 -5.82 -5.22 -18.18
N PRO A 4 -5.58 -5.66 -19.43
CA PRO A 4 -4.49 -5.13 -20.20
C PRO A 4 -4.73 -3.64 -20.36
N VAL A 5 -3.72 -2.82 -20.00
CA VAL A 5 -3.66 -1.40 -20.34
C VAL A 5 -4.14 -1.27 -21.77
N THR A 6 -5.28 -0.61 -21.97
CA THR A 6 -5.91 -0.47 -23.27
C THR A 6 -4.90 0.20 -24.18
N THR A 7 -4.24 -0.60 -25.03
CA THR A 7 -3.33 -0.12 -26.05
C THR A 7 -4.14 0.81 -26.93
N LEU A 8 -3.92 2.12 -26.80
CA LEU A 8 -4.46 3.10 -27.72
C LEU A 8 -4.00 2.66 -29.12
N LYS A 9 -4.96 2.27 -29.96
CA LYS A 9 -4.77 1.96 -31.38
C LYS A 9 -4.42 3.25 -32.11
N GLY A 10 -3.17 3.66 -31.99
CA GLY A 10 -2.57 4.79 -32.69
C GLY A 10 -1.06 4.68 -32.57
N GLU A 11 -0.34 4.87 -33.67
CA GLU A 11 1.13 4.92 -33.61
C GLU A 11 1.55 6.02 -32.64
N MET A 12 2.26 5.62 -31.59
CA MET A 12 2.79 6.55 -30.61
C MET A 12 3.80 7.48 -31.31
N PRO A 13 3.62 8.80 -31.25
CA PRO A 13 4.57 9.76 -31.81
C PRO A 13 6.00 9.46 -31.32
N THR A 14 6.98 9.54 -32.23
CA THR A 14 8.37 9.17 -31.96
C THR A 14 8.96 9.91 -30.76
N CYS A 15 8.57 11.18 -30.55
CA CYS A 15 9.00 11.97 -29.40
C CYS A 15 8.51 11.40 -28.05
N ILE A 16 7.31 10.82 -27.99
CA ILE A 16 6.77 10.20 -26.77
C ILE A 16 7.50 8.88 -26.50
N LYS A 17 7.74 8.09 -27.55
CA LYS A 17 8.47 6.83 -27.43
C LYS A 17 9.89 7.04 -26.89
N ALA A 18 10.60 8.04 -27.40
CA ALA A 18 11.94 8.38 -26.93
C ALA A 18 11.96 8.71 -25.43
N VAL A 19 11.01 9.51 -24.94
CA VAL A 19 10.90 9.86 -23.53
C VAL A 19 10.59 8.64 -22.64
N LEU A 20 9.72 7.73 -23.10
CA LEU A 20 9.40 6.51 -22.38
C LEU A 20 10.60 5.55 -22.30
N ASP A 21 11.35 5.41 -23.40
CA ASP A 21 12.56 4.60 -23.45
C ASP A 21 13.66 5.19 -22.54
N GLU A 22 13.80 6.52 -22.50
CA GLU A 22 14.73 7.21 -21.59
C GLU A 22 14.32 7.11 -20.11
N SER A 23 13.01 7.07 -19.82
CA SER A 23 12.45 7.08 -18.44
C SER A 23 12.03 5.68 -17.97
N GLN A 24 12.56 4.62 -18.59
CA GLN A 24 12.14 3.26 -18.32
C GLN A 24 12.43 2.81 -16.87
N ASP A 25 13.45 3.40 -16.25
CA ASP A 25 13.86 3.15 -14.87
C ASP A 25 12.84 3.67 -13.83
N VAL A 26 12.13 4.76 -14.14
CA VAL A 26 11.11 5.36 -13.25
C VAL A 26 9.68 4.87 -13.53
N MET A 27 9.47 4.10 -14.61
CA MET A 27 8.15 3.57 -14.99
C MET A 27 8.06 2.02 -14.97
N PRO A 28 8.39 1.35 -13.85
CA PRO A 28 8.28 -0.11 -13.78
C PRO A 28 6.81 -0.56 -13.76
N ALA A 29 6.52 -1.71 -14.39
CA ALA A 29 5.17 -2.31 -14.40
C ALA A 29 4.66 -2.71 -12.99
N LYS A 30 5.57 -2.94 -12.04
CA LYS A 30 5.27 -3.23 -10.63
C LYS A 30 6.19 -2.41 -9.75
N LEU A 31 5.70 -2.01 -8.57
CA LEU A 31 6.52 -1.31 -7.60
C LEU A 31 7.74 -2.15 -7.18
N PRO A 32 8.90 -1.53 -6.98
CA PRO A 32 10.08 -2.23 -6.51
C PRO A 32 9.81 -2.86 -5.14
N ARG A 33 10.37 -4.05 -4.92
CA ARG A 33 10.20 -4.77 -3.65
C ARG A 33 10.84 -4.03 -2.49
N ASN A 34 12.01 -3.45 -2.70
CA ASN A 34 12.77 -2.78 -1.64
C ASN A 34 12.19 -1.40 -1.31
N LEU A 35 12.44 -0.94 -0.08
CA LEU A 35 12.20 0.45 0.29
C LEU A 35 13.07 1.40 -0.56
N PRO A 36 12.57 2.61 -0.86
CA PRO A 36 13.39 3.63 -1.49
C PRO A 36 14.60 3.97 -0.59
N PRO A 37 15.69 4.48 -1.18
CA PRO A 37 16.81 4.98 -0.39
C PRO A 37 16.34 6.10 0.54
N ARG A 38 16.99 6.22 1.72
CA ARG A 38 16.73 7.34 2.63
C ARG A 38 16.99 8.66 1.93
N ARG A 39 16.14 9.65 2.22
CA ARG A 39 16.22 11.01 1.71
C ARG A 39 16.30 11.99 2.88
N GLU A 40 16.52 13.26 2.59
CA GLU A 40 16.59 14.32 3.60
C GLU A 40 15.27 14.55 4.33
N VAL A 41 14.15 14.27 3.66
CA VAL A 41 12.80 14.48 4.19
C VAL A 41 12.13 13.13 4.43
N ASP A 42 11.76 12.86 5.67
CA ASP A 42 10.93 11.74 6.08
C ASP A 42 9.51 12.21 6.43
N HIS A 43 8.53 11.34 6.23
CA HIS A 43 7.15 11.62 6.65
C HIS A 43 7.02 11.51 8.17
N MET A 44 6.60 12.60 8.81
CA MET A 44 6.31 12.66 10.24
C MET A 44 4.82 12.95 10.46
N ILE A 45 4.23 12.27 11.44
CA ILE A 45 2.86 12.54 11.90
C ILE A 45 2.98 13.26 13.23
N GLU A 46 2.64 14.53 13.24
CA GLU A 46 2.56 15.34 14.46
C GLU A 46 1.24 15.03 15.19
N LEU A 47 1.31 14.94 16.51
CA LEU A 47 0.16 14.65 17.36
C LEU A 47 -0.27 15.91 18.09
N GLU A 48 -1.58 16.10 18.24
CA GLU A 48 -2.10 17.17 19.08
C GLU A 48 -1.67 16.99 20.54
N PRO A 49 -1.36 18.08 21.28
CA PRO A 49 -1.02 18.00 22.68
C PRO A 49 -2.11 17.30 23.50
N GLY A 50 -1.75 16.21 24.19
CA GLY A 50 -2.69 15.43 24.99
C GLY A 50 -3.48 14.36 24.23
N ALA A 51 -3.20 14.14 22.94
CA ALA A 51 -3.78 13.06 22.16
C ALA A 51 -3.50 11.70 22.83
N LYS A 52 -4.55 10.90 23.02
CA LYS A 52 -4.44 9.56 23.61
C LYS A 52 -4.26 8.52 22.50
N PRO A 53 -3.34 7.55 22.67
CA PRO A 53 -3.16 6.52 21.66
C PRO A 53 -4.42 5.64 21.55
N PRO A 54 -5.08 5.58 20.38
CA PRO A 54 -6.14 4.61 20.19
C PRO A 54 -5.54 3.22 20.10
N SER A 55 -6.16 2.27 20.80
CA SER A 55 -5.88 0.85 20.67
C SER A 55 -7.21 0.13 20.76
N MET A 56 -7.58 -0.55 19.68
CA MET A 56 -8.87 -1.23 19.55
C MET A 56 -8.63 -2.68 19.15
N ALA A 57 -9.51 -3.57 19.62
CA ALA A 57 -9.47 -4.98 19.22
C ALA A 57 -9.76 -5.10 17.71
N PRO A 58 -9.03 -5.95 16.97
CA PRO A 58 -9.28 -6.18 15.55
C PRO A 58 -10.74 -6.58 15.28
N TYR A 59 -11.26 -6.19 14.12
CA TYR A 59 -12.58 -6.66 13.67
C TYR A 59 -12.59 -8.19 13.53
N ARG A 60 -13.78 -8.78 13.72
CA ARG A 60 -13.99 -10.20 13.45
C ARG A 60 -13.86 -10.43 11.94
N MET A 61 -13.04 -11.41 11.56
CA MET A 61 -12.77 -11.76 10.17
C MET A 61 -13.25 -13.18 9.87
N ALA A 62 -13.78 -13.38 8.68
CA ALA A 62 -14.09 -14.70 8.15
C ALA A 62 -12.79 -15.46 7.78
N PRO A 63 -12.81 -16.80 7.67
CA PRO A 63 -11.62 -17.57 7.31
C PRO A 63 -10.89 -17.10 6.04
N PRO A 64 -11.57 -16.74 4.92
CA PRO A 64 -10.89 -16.23 3.72
C PRO A 64 -10.21 -14.88 3.92
N GLU A 65 -10.78 -14.01 4.76
CA GLU A 65 -10.19 -12.71 5.09
C GLU A 65 -8.94 -12.88 5.95
N LEU A 66 -8.96 -13.84 6.88
CA LEU A 66 -7.81 -14.15 7.72
C LEU A 66 -6.64 -14.74 6.91
N GLU A 67 -6.94 -15.57 5.91
CA GLU A 67 -5.93 -16.09 4.99
C GLU A 67 -5.30 -14.97 4.16
N GLU A 68 -6.11 -14.09 3.58
CA GLU A 68 -5.60 -12.95 2.82
C GLU A 68 -4.83 -11.96 3.70
N LEU A 69 -5.26 -11.75 4.95
CA LEU A 69 -4.54 -10.93 5.93
C LEU A 69 -3.12 -11.44 6.14
N ARG A 70 -2.98 -12.74 6.40
CA ARG A 70 -1.67 -13.36 6.63
C ARG A 70 -0.78 -13.22 5.41
N LYS A 71 -1.33 -13.48 4.21
CA LYS A 71 -0.61 -13.35 2.95
C LYS A 71 -0.09 -11.92 2.71
N GLN A 72 -0.95 -10.90 2.83
CA GLN A 72 -0.54 -9.51 2.60
C GLN A 72 0.41 -9.00 3.70
N LEU A 73 0.22 -9.41 4.96
CA LEU A 73 1.16 -9.07 6.04
C LEU A 73 2.56 -9.65 5.79
N THR A 74 2.64 -10.93 5.39
CA THR A 74 3.93 -11.56 5.07
C THR A 74 4.63 -10.83 3.92
N GLU A 75 3.92 -10.49 2.84
CA GLU A 75 4.51 -9.73 1.73
C GLU A 75 5.02 -8.34 2.17
N LEU A 76 4.27 -7.64 3.03
CA LEU A 76 4.70 -6.34 3.55
C LEU A 76 5.90 -6.44 4.50
N LEU A 77 6.00 -7.52 5.27
CA LEU A 77 7.15 -7.81 6.13
C LEU A 77 8.39 -8.16 5.29
N ASP A 78 8.25 -9.06 4.31
CA ASP A 78 9.33 -9.50 3.43
C ASP A 78 9.90 -8.35 2.60
N THR A 79 9.05 -7.40 2.21
CA THR A 79 9.48 -6.19 1.51
C THR A 79 10.01 -5.08 2.40
N GLY A 80 9.94 -5.25 3.73
CA GLY A 80 10.37 -4.26 4.71
C GLY A 80 9.48 -3.03 4.80
N ARG A 81 8.30 -3.03 4.17
CA ARG A 81 7.32 -1.92 4.21
C ARG A 81 6.73 -1.74 5.60
N ILE A 82 6.60 -2.83 6.35
CA ILE A 82 6.20 -2.82 7.75
C ILE A 82 7.20 -3.62 8.59
N ARG A 83 7.14 -3.41 9.90
CA ARG A 83 7.90 -4.19 10.88
C ARG A 83 7.05 -4.42 12.13
N PRO A 84 7.30 -5.49 12.90
CA PRO A 84 6.68 -5.65 14.21
C PRO A 84 6.96 -4.43 15.09
N SER A 85 5.94 -3.97 15.81
CA SER A 85 6.01 -2.79 16.67
C SER A 85 5.35 -3.07 18.01
N LYS A 86 5.83 -2.41 19.06
CA LYS A 86 5.24 -2.39 20.41
C LYS A 86 4.63 -1.02 20.75
N ALA A 87 4.22 -0.27 19.72
CA ALA A 87 3.63 1.04 19.90
C ALA A 87 2.32 0.93 20.72
N PRO A 88 1.98 1.95 21.53
CA PRO A 88 0.69 2.00 22.21
C PRO A 88 -0.48 2.28 21.24
N TYR A 89 -0.16 2.68 20.00
CA TYR A 89 -1.11 2.94 18.92
C TYR A 89 -1.45 1.65 18.18
N GLY A 90 -2.73 1.42 17.95
CA GLY A 90 -3.26 0.35 17.12
C GLY A 90 -4.35 0.88 16.20
N ALA A 91 -4.28 0.49 14.93
CA ALA A 91 -5.32 0.76 13.94
C ALA A 91 -6.02 -0.54 13.54
N LEU A 92 -7.28 -0.44 13.16
CA LEU A 92 -8.05 -1.59 12.70
C LEU A 92 -7.73 -1.90 11.23
N VAL A 93 -7.96 -3.14 10.84
CA VAL A 93 -7.83 -3.58 9.44
C VAL A 93 -9.20 -4.01 8.94
N LEU A 94 -9.53 -3.60 7.72
CA LEU A 94 -10.73 -3.98 7.00
C LEU A 94 -10.38 -4.42 5.58
N PHE A 95 -11.25 -5.22 4.97
CA PHE A 95 -11.07 -5.72 3.62
C PHE A 95 -12.05 -5.09 2.66
N GLN A 96 -11.53 -4.64 1.52
CA GLN A 96 -12.33 -4.17 0.40
C GLN A 96 -12.24 -5.16 -0.75
N LYS A 97 -13.39 -5.57 -1.30
CA LYS A 97 -13.41 -6.35 -2.55
C LYS A 97 -13.03 -5.46 -3.72
N LYS A 98 -12.03 -5.88 -4.49
CA LYS A 98 -11.69 -5.31 -5.78
C LYS A 98 -12.68 -5.78 -6.84
N GLN A 99 -12.64 -5.13 -8.01
CA GLN A 99 -13.49 -5.48 -9.15
C GLN A 99 -13.30 -6.93 -9.60
N ASP A 100 -12.08 -7.46 -9.50
CA ASP A 100 -11.74 -8.84 -9.85
C ASP A 100 -12.09 -9.88 -8.78
N GLY A 101 -12.79 -9.47 -7.71
CA GLY A 101 -13.19 -10.34 -6.61
C GLY A 101 -12.11 -10.57 -5.55
N SER A 102 -10.87 -10.13 -5.77
CA SER A 102 -9.80 -10.23 -4.76
C SER A 102 -10.04 -9.27 -3.59
N LEU A 103 -9.51 -9.60 -2.42
CA LEU A 103 -9.60 -8.77 -1.22
C LEU A 103 -8.36 -7.88 -1.11
N LYS A 104 -8.55 -6.60 -0.77
CA LYS A 104 -7.49 -5.64 -0.48
C LYS A 104 -7.51 -5.28 1.00
N MET A 105 -6.39 -5.45 1.69
CA MET A 105 -6.22 -4.99 3.05
C MET A 105 -6.19 -3.47 3.09
N CYS A 106 -7.02 -2.87 3.95
CA CYS A 106 -7.09 -1.43 4.20
C CYS A 106 -6.95 -1.19 5.70
N VAL A 107 -6.09 -0.24 6.08
CA VAL A 107 -5.95 0.18 7.48
C VAL A 107 -6.93 1.32 7.76
N ASP A 108 -7.72 1.19 8.81
CA ASP A 108 -8.70 2.18 9.22
C ASP A 108 -8.05 3.24 10.13
N TYR A 109 -7.61 4.33 9.52
CA TYR A 109 -6.99 5.45 10.21
C TYR A 109 -7.98 6.46 10.80
N ARG A 110 -9.31 6.25 10.68
CA ARG A 110 -10.31 7.26 11.09
C ARG A 110 -10.19 7.69 12.55
N VAL A 111 -9.76 6.79 13.43
CA VAL A 111 -9.56 7.09 14.85
C VAL A 111 -8.23 7.82 15.10
N LEU A 112 -7.24 7.64 14.21
CA LEU A 112 -5.92 8.26 14.33
C LEU A 112 -5.90 9.70 13.78
N THR A 113 -6.79 10.03 12.84
CA THR A 113 -6.90 11.36 12.22
C THR A 113 -7.95 12.25 12.92
N ARG A 114 -8.15 12.03 14.22
CA ARG A 114 -9.15 12.76 15.01
C ARG A 114 -8.50 13.75 15.95
#